data_AF-A0A443LMP4-F1
#
_entry.id   AF-A0A443LMP4-F1
#
_cell.length_a   1.000
_cell.length_b   1.000
_cell.length_c   1.000
_cell.angle_alpha   90.00
_cell.angle_beta   90.00
_cell.angle_gamma   90.00
#
_symmetry.space_group_name_H-M   'P 1'
#
loop_
_entity.id
_entity.type
_entity.pdbx_description
1 polymer ?
#
loop_
_entity_poly.entity_id
_entity_poly.type
_entity_poly.pdbx_seq_one_letter_code
_entity_poly.pdbx_strand_id
1 'polypeptide(L)' 'MRKREDALEIVYDDGVSRRLVWRVRGKTSESQLEEALARASRQLKVLPALYAELRRRSIAIEAVLH' A
#
# COMPACT_ATOMS: atom_id res chain seq x y z
N MET A 1 -14.09 -23.35 5.55
CA MET A 1 -12.83 -23.09 4.83
C MET A 1 -12.54 -21.59 4.91
N ARG A 2 -11.75 -21.13 5.89
CA ARG A 2 -11.29 -19.72 5.92
C ARG A 2 -10.23 -19.60 4.84
N LYS A 3 -10.62 -19.11 3.67
CA LYS A 3 -9.69 -18.60 2.67
C LYS A 3 -8.88 -17.49 3.35
N ARG A 4 -7.66 -17.79 3.77
CA ARG A 4 -6.58 -16.80 3.78
C ARG A 4 -6.32 -16.55 2.30
N GLU A 5 -7.10 -15.66 1.70
CA GLU A 5 -6.71 -15.12 0.39
C GLU A 5 -5.42 -14.34 0.64
N ASP A 6 -4.39 -14.64 -0.14
CA ASP A 6 -3.11 -13.94 -0.17
C ASP A 6 -3.36 -12.48 -0.53
N ALA A 7 -3.76 -11.69 0.47
CA ALA A 7 -4.06 -10.29 0.31
C ALA A 7 -2.74 -9.52 0.42
N LEU A 8 -2.38 -8.80 -0.64
CA LEU A 8 -1.20 -7.96 -0.65
C LEU A 8 -1.31 -6.89 0.43
N GLU A 9 -0.24 -6.74 1.21
CA GLU A 9 -0.14 -5.71 2.25
C GLU A 9 0.96 -4.71 1.90
N ILE A 10 0.64 -3.43 2.02
CA ILE A 10 1.58 -2.32 1.92
C ILE A 10 2.05 -2.00 3.34
N VAL A 11 3.35 -2.07 3.56
CA VAL A 11 3.96 -1.68 4.84
C VAL A 11 4.72 -0.38 4.62
N TYR A 12 4.36 0.64 5.41
CA TYR A 12 5.18 1.82 5.59
C TYR A 12 5.85 1.73 6.97
N ASP A 13 7.16 1.88 6.99
CA ASP A 13 7.96 1.95 8.20
C ASP A 13 8.86 3.18 8.10
N ASP A 14 8.77 4.08 9.09
CA ASP A 14 9.63 5.26 9.16
C ASP A 14 11.01 4.97 9.77
N GLY A 15 11.26 3.73 10.20
CA GLY A 15 12.49 3.27 10.83
C GLY A 15 12.66 3.73 12.28
N VAL A 16 11.66 4.42 12.85
CA VAL A 16 11.76 5.06 14.18
C VAL A 16 10.63 4.64 15.09
N SER A 17 9.38 4.96 14.75
CA SER A 17 8.24 4.80 15.67
C SER A 17 6.91 4.54 14.98
N ARG A 18 6.80 4.72 13.66
CA ARG A 18 5.56 4.56 12.92
C ARG A 18 5.70 3.45 11.92
N ARG A 19 5.01 2.36 12.22
CA ARG A 19 4.72 1.30 11.26
C ARG A 19 3.23 1.32 10.96
N LEU A 20 2.90 1.56 9.70
CA LEU A 20 1.54 1.54 9.20
C LEU A 20 1.42 0.41 8.18
N VAL A 21 0.35 -0.37 8.30
CA VAL A 21 0.09 -1.46 7.38
C VAL A 21 -1.29 -1.30 6.78
N TRP A 22 -1.37 -1.46 5.47
CA TRP A 22 -2.62 -1.47 4.74
C TRP A 22 -2.76 -2.74 3.93
N ARG A 23 -3.97 -3.29 3.90
CA ARG A 23 -4.32 -4.39 3.00
C ARG A 23 -4.94 -3.83 1.73
N VAL A 24 -4.45 -4.29 0.57
CA VAL A 24 -5.02 -3.97 -0.73
C VAL A 24 -6.36 -4.71 -0.90
N ARG A 25 -7.38 -3.99 -1.37
CA ARG A 25 -8.72 -4.50 -1.60
C ARG A 25 -9.02 -4.62 -3.10
N GLY A 26 -9.73 -5.68 -3.46
CA GLY A 26 -10.19 -5.91 -4.84
C GLY A 26 -9.10 -6.53 -5.74
N LYS A 27 -9.39 -6.56 -7.04
CA LYS A 27 -8.47 -7.08 -8.06
C LYS A 27 -7.59 -5.95 -8.57
N THR A 28 -6.45 -5.71 -7.90
CA THR A 28 -5.38 -4.82 -8.38
C THR A 28 -4.26 -5.68 -8.95
N SER A 29 -3.67 -5.29 -10.09
CA SER A 29 -2.51 -6.01 -10.61
C SER A 29 -1.28 -5.71 -9.77
N GLU A 30 -0.47 -6.72 -9.50
CA GLU A 30 0.79 -6.59 -8.75
C GLU A 30 1.72 -5.55 -9.40
N SER A 31 1.82 -5.57 -10.74
CA SER A 31 2.58 -4.58 -11.52
C SER A 31 2.12 -3.13 -11.33
N GLN A 32 0.82 -2.88 -11.19
CA GLN A 32 0.29 -1.53 -10.93
C GLN A 32 0.63 -1.06 -9.52
N LEU A 33 0.60 -1.99 -8.56
CA LEU A 33 0.97 -1.71 -7.18
C LEU A 33 2.48 -1.44 -7.07
N GLU A 34 3.32 -2.26 -7.68
CA GLU A 34 4.77 -2.06 -7.72
C GLU A 34 5.15 -0.70 -8.31
N GLU A 35 4.53 -0.30 -9.41
CA GLU A 35 4.79 1.01 -10.03
C GLU A 35 4.39 2.16 -9.10
N ALA A 36 3.24 2.05 -8.43
CA ALA A 36 2.77 3.03 -7.45
C ALA A 36 3.75 3.16 -6.28
N LEU A 37 4.20 2.04 -5.71
CA LEU A 37 5.16 2.01 -4.62
C LEU A 37 6.51 2.60 -5.03
N ALA A 38 7.00 2.23 -6.22
CA ALA A 38 8.27 2.73 -6.75
C ALA A 38 8.23 4.24 -7.06
N ARG A 39 7.08 4.80 -7.44
CA ARG A 39 6.92 6.26 -7.62
C ARG A 39 6.85 6.98 -6.28
N ALA A 40 6.09 6.45 -5.32
CA ALA A 40 5.93 7.04 -4.00
C ALA A 40 7.22 7.05 -3.18
N SER A 41 8.00 5.95 -3.22
CA SER A 41 9.25 5.81 -2.45
C SER A 41 10.36 6.76 -2.89
N ARG A 42 10.28 7.31 -4.11
CA ARG A 42 11.24 8.31 -4.64
C ARG A 42 10.89 9.75 -4.25
N GLN A 43 9.76 9.97 -3.59
CA GLN A 43 9.34 11.30 -3.15
C GLN A 43 9.82 11.59 -1.72
N LEU A 44 10.19 12.85 -1.44
CA LEU A 44 10.59 13.27 -0.10
C LEU A 44 9.51 13.00 0.96
N LYS A 45 8.24 13.15 0.57
CA LYS A 45 7.07 12.87 1.41
C LYS A 45 6.38 11.58 0.94
N VAL A 46 6.95 10.43 1.31
CA VAL A 46 6.51 9.10 0.86
C VAL A 46 5.03 8.82 1.17
N LEU A 47 4.56 9.07 2.40
CA LEU A 47 3.17 8.80 2.79
C LEU A 47 2.15 9.58 1.94
N PRO A 48 2.23 10.92 1.82
CA PRO A 48 1.36 11.66 0.91
C PRO A 48 1.45 11.19 -0.55
N ALA A 49 2.66 10.86 -1.03
CA ALA A 49 2.86 10.37 -2.39
C ALA A 49 2.21 9.00 -2.63
N LEU A 50 2.29 8.10 -1.64
CA LEU A 50 1.63 6.79 -1.67
C LEU A 50 0.12 6.96 -1.82
N TYR A 51 -0.51 7.77 -0.96
CA TYR A 51 -1.95 8.03 -1.06
C TYR A 51 -2.34 8.63 -2.42
N ALA A 52 -1.51 9.52 -2.99
CA ALA A 52 -1.75 10.09 -4.30
C ALA A 52 -1.69 9.05 -5.43
N GLU A 53 -0.69 8.17 -5.44
CA GLU A 53 -0.58 7.10 -6.43
C GLU A 53 -1.72 6.09 -6.32
N LEU A 54 -2.06 5.66 -5.09
CA LEU A 54 -3.17 4.73 -4.86
C LEU A 54 -4.50 5.33 -5.32
N ARG A 55 -4.77 6.60 -4.98
CA ARG A 55 -5.98 7.32 -5.42
C ARG A 55 -6.03 7.47 -6.94
N ARG A 56 -4.94 7.89 -7.58
CA ARG A 56 -4.85 8.07 -9.03
C ARG A 56 -5.13 6.77 -9.80
N ARG A 57 -4.73 5.63 -9.24
CA ARG A 57 -4.88 4.30 -9.84
C ARG A 57 -6.14 3.56 -9.39
N SER A 58 -6.98 4.20 -8.57
CA SER A 58 -8.19 3.59 -7.98
C SER A 58 -7.89 2.29 -7.20
N ILE A 59 -6.73 2.24 -6.53
CA ILE A 59 -6.34 1.11 -5.67
C ILE A 59 -6.95 1.34 -4.30
N ALA A 60 -7.91 0.49 -3.94
CA ALA A 60 -8.55 0.54 -2.63
C ALA A 60 -7.66 -0.13 -1.58
N ILE A 61 -7.54 0.50 -0.42
CA ILE A 61 -6.79 -0.03 0.72
C ILE A 61 -7.61 0.08 2.00
N GLU A 62 -7.36 -0.81 2.95
CA GLU A 62 -7.84 -0.70 4.32
C GLU A 62 -6.68 -0.72 5.30
N ALA A 63 -6.76 0.09 6.36
CA ALA A 63 -5.77 0.00 7.43
C ALA A 63 -5.96 -1.31 8.21
N VAL A 64 -4.85 -1.99 8.49
CA VAL A 64 -4.82 -3.19 9.33
C VAL A 64 -3.92 -2.96 10.53
N LEU A 65 -4.41 -3.35 11.70
CA LEU A 65 -3.63 -3.40 12.93
C LEU A 65 -3.08 -4.82 13.06
N HIS A 66 -1.76 -4.93 13.11
CA HIS A 66 -1.04 -6.16 13.48
C HIS A 66 -0.60 -6.09 14.94
#